data_AF-A0A0S8HHE9-F1
#
_entry.id   AF-A0A0S8HHE9-F1
#
_cell.length_a   1.000
_cell.length_b   1.000
_cell.length_c   1.000
_cell.angle_alpha   90.00
_cell.angle_beta   90.00
_cell.angle_gamma   90.00
#
_symmetry.space_group_name_H-M   'P 1'
#
loop_
_entity.id
_entity.type
_entity.pdbx_description
1 polymer ?
#
loop_
_entity_poly.entity_id
_entity_poly.type
_entity_poly.pdbx_seq_one_letter_code
_entity_poly.pdbx_strand_id
1 'polypeptide(L)'
;MPPAKPVRSRLDFSGFLADIVCPSLYRTFELHWSAVALRRMAAAALAIRLYEIDHGRRPEKFDDLVPKYLPAVPADPFAEDGRKITYLPKAEHPLLYSLNVDGKDDGGGYGLHESGSVDRKAGDLVFFLNGDRPEGECDWKEPDARKREQQPVKREAPSSPRGGPQSEVRTE
;
A
#
# COMPACT_ATOMS: atom_id res chain seq x y z
N MET A 1 -33.94 0.52 46.63
CA MET A 1 -33.01 -0.60 46.39
C MET A 1 -33.07 -0.93 44.90
N PRO A 2 -32.08 -0.58 44.06
CA PRO A 2 -32.14 -0.89 42.63
C PRO A 2 -31.86 -2.39 42.40
N PRO A 3 -32.52 -3.04 41.41
CA PRO A 3 -32.33 -4.46 41.14
C PRO A 3 -30.96 -4.73 40.49
N ALA A 4 -30.28 -5.77 40.97
CA ALA A 4 -29.00 -6.22 40.43
C ALA A 4 -29.15 -6.64 38.95
N LYS A 5 -28.26 -6.12 38.09
CA LYS A 5 -28.18 -6.51 36.67
C LYS A 5 -27.73 -7.98 36.57
N PRO A 6 -28.34 -8.80 35.69
CA PRO A 6 -27.93 -10.19 35.56
C PRO A 6 -26.58 -10.26 34.84
N VAL A 7 -25.55 -10.76 35.52
CA VAL A 7 -24.31 -11.21 34.88
C VAL A 7 -24.62 -12.55 34.22
N ARG A 8 -24.87 -12.54 32.91
CA ARG A 8 -24.97 -13.77 32.11
C ARG A 8 -23.68 -13.96 31.33
N SER A 9 -22.72 -14.66 31.92
CA SER A 9 -21.62 -15.30 31.19
C SER A 9 -22.00 -16.75 30.89
N ARG A 10 -22.66 -16.97 29.74
CA ARG A 10 -22.54 -18.27 29.06
C ARG A 10 -21.32 -18.13 28.16
N LEU A 11 -20.33 -19.00 28.34
CA LEU A 11 -19.25 -19.17 27.37
C LEU A 11 -19.87 -19.36 25.99
N ASP A 12 -19.71 -18.37 25.12
CA ASP A 12 -20.04 -18.49 23.72
C ASP A 12 -18.97 -19.38 23.08
N PHE A 13 -19.31 -20.67 22.90
CA PHE A 13 -18.41 -21.65 22.29
C PHE A 13 -17.98 -21.22 20.88
N SER A 14 -18.82 -20.43 20.18
CA SER A 14 -18.46 -19.81 18.91
C SER A 14 -17.35 -18.77 19.08
N GLY A 15 -17.43 -17.94 20.12
CA GLY A 15 -16.37 -16.98 20.47
C GLY A 15 -15.07 -17.67 20.89
N PHE A 16 -15.16 -18.72 21.71
CA PHE A 16 -14.00 -19.50 22.15
C PHE A 16 -13.28 -20.21 21.00
N LEU A 17 -14.03 -20.85 20.09
CA LEU A 17 -13.44 -21.47 18.91
C LEU A 17 -12.88 -20.43 17.94
N ALA A 18 -13.54 -19.27 17.80
CA ALA A 18 -13.02 -18.16 17.02
C ALA A 18 -11.68 -17.66 17.58
N ASP A 19 -11.54 -17.48 18.89
CA ASP A 19 -10.29 -17.03 19.51
C ASP A 19 -9.11 -18.03 19.29
N ILE A 20 -9.40 -19.31 19.11
CA ILE A 20 -8.39 -20.34 18.81
C ILE A 20 -8.02 -20.35 17.33
N VAL A 21 -9.00 -20.23 16.44
CA VAL A 21 -8.80 -20.39 14.99
C VAL A 21 -8.36 -19.08 14.32
N CYS A 22 -8.92 -17.94 14.74
CA CYS A 22 -8.68 -16.62 14.14
C CYS A 22 -7.20 -16.23 14.07
N PRO A 23 -6.34 -16.43 15.11
CA PRO A 23 -4.92 -16.08 15.02
C PRO A 23 -4.20 -16.81 13.87
N SER A 24 -4.54 -18.09 13.63
CA SER A 24 -3.92 -18.90 12.58
C SER A 24 -4.40 -18.51 11.17
N LEU A 25 -5.69 -18.18 11.02
CA LEU A 25 -6.24 -17.70 9.77
C LEU A 25 -5.67 -16.32 9.40
N TYR A 26 -5.62 -15.40 10.37
CA TYR A 26 -5.02 -14.09 10.19
C TYR A 26 -3.57 -14.18 9.69
N ARG A 27 -2.77 -15.05 10.31
CA ARG A 27 -1.40 -15.30 9.88
C ARG A 27 -1.31 -15.81 8.43
N THR A 28 -2.24 -16.65 8.01
CA THR A 28 -2.28 -17.20 6.65
C THR A 28 -2.59 -16.10 5.63
N PHE A 29 -3.52 -15.20 5.95
CA PHE A 29 -3.82 -14.04 5.11
C PHE A 29 -2.62 -13.11 4.97
N GLU A 30 -1.97 -12.74 6.08
CA GLU A 30 -0.75 -11.92 6.04
C GLU A 30 0.28 -12.52 5.09
N LEU A 31 0.61 -13.81 5.26
CA LEU A 31 1.60 -14.49 4.44
C LEU A 31 1.21 -14.51 2.95
N HIS A 32 -0.06 -14.76 2.65
CA HIS A 32 -0.55 -14.76 1.28
C HIS A 32 -0.39 -13.38 0.63
N TRP A 33 -0.87 -12.33 1.29
CA TRP A 33 -0.85 -10.98 0.75
C TRP A 33 0.57 -10.42 0.65
N SER A 34 1.43 -10.68 1.65
CA SER A 34 2.85 -10.34 1.56
C SER A 34 3.53 -11.03 0.39
N ALA A 35 3.23 -12.31 0.12
CA ALA A 35 3.78 -13.02 -1.04
C ALA A 35 3.29 -12.42 -2.37
N VAL A 36 2.02 -12.01 -2.45
CA VAL A 36 1.48 -11.31 -3.62
C VAL A 36 2.16 -9.96 -3.82
N ALA A 37 2.35 -9.18 -2.76
CA ALA A 37 3.04 -7.88 -2.79
C ALA A 37 4.47 -8.04 -3.28
N LEU A 38 5.24 -8.93 -2.66
CA LEU A 38 6.62 -9.23 -3.04
C LEU A 38 6.75 -9.65 -4.51
N ARG A 39 5.86 -10.53 -4.98
CA ARG A 39 5.87 -10.96 -6.39
C ARG A 39 5.63 -9.79 -7.35
N ARG A 40 4.65 -8.93 -7.05
CA ARG A 40 4.33 -7.75 -7.88
C ARG A 40 5.45 -6.72 -7.85
N MET A 41 6.02 -6.45 -6.68
CA MET A 41 7.17 -5.57 -6.52
C MET A 41 8.41 -6.08 -7.26
N ALA A 42 8.68 -7.39 -7.19
CA ALA A 42 9.79 -8.00 -7.93
C ALA A 42 9.61 -7.87 -9.45
N ALA A 43 8.41 -8.10 -9.96
CA ALA A 43 8.10 -7.90 -11.38
C ALA A 43 8.33 -6.43 -11.81
N ALA A 44 7.88 -5.48 -10.98
CA ALA A 44 8.12 -4.07 -11.21
C ALA A 44 9.61 -3.68 -11.18
N ALA A 45 10.36 -4.18 -10.21
CA ALA A 45 11.80 -3.92 -10.12
C ALA A 45 12.55 -4.43 -11.35
N LEU A 46 12.20 -5.64 -11.83
CA LEU A 46 12.77 -6.20 -13.06
C LEU A 46 12.41 -5.34 -14.28
N ALA A 47 11.16 -4.91 -14.41
CA ALA A 47 10.73 -4.03 -15.49
C ALA A 47 11.49 -2.69 -15.49
N ILE A 48 11.71 -2.10 -14.31
CA ILE A 48 12.53 -0.88 -14.15
C ILE A 48 13.96 -1.12 -14.64
N ARG A 49 14.57 -2.25 -14.27
CA ARG A 49 15.94 -2.58 -14.70
C ARG A 49 16.02 -2.82 -16.21
N LEU A 50 15.03 -3.48 -16.81
CA LEU A 50 14.97 -3.66 -18.26
C LEU A 50 14.83 -2.32 -19.00
N TYR A 51 13.97 -1.42 -18.49
CA TYR A 51 13.85 -0.07 -19.03
C TYR A 51 15.19 0.69 -18.94
N GLU A 52 15.89 0.57 -17.81
CA GLU A 52 17.18 1.20 -17.57
C GLU A 52 18.26 0.71 -18.55
N ILE A 53 18.28 -0.59 -18.85
CA ILE A 53 19.20 -1.17 -19.84
C ILE A 53 18.90 -0.63 -21.25
N ASP A 54 17.62 -0.56 -21.64
CA ASP A 54 17.23 -0.15 -22.99
C ASP A 54 17.40 1.35 -23.24
N HIS A 55 17.25 2.20 -22.22
CA HIS A 55 17.23 3.66 -22.36
C HIS A 55 18.44 4.36 -21.72
N GLY A 56 19.31 3.62 -21.03
CA GLY A 56 20.44 4.17 -20.28
C GLY A 56 20.05 5.01 -19.05
N ARG A 57 18.76 5.04 -18.70
CA ARG A 57 18.21 5.75 -17.54
C ARG A 57 16.98 5.05 -17.00
N ARG A 58 16.73 5.19 -15.71
CA ARG A 58 15.48 4.70 -15.08
C ARG A 58 14.25 5.46 -15.61
N PRO A 59 13.07 4.84 -15.58
CA PRO A 59 11.83 5.52 -15.92
C PRO A 59 11.58 6.69 -14.96
N GLU A 60 11.00 7.77 -15.45
CA GLU A 60 10.62 8.90 -14.58
C GLU A 60 9.30 8.62 -13.87
N LYS A 61 8.44 7.81 -14.50
CA LYS A 61 7.12 7.43 -13.99
C LYS A 61 6.88 5.95 -14.18
N PHE A 62 6.08 5.37 -13.29
CA PHE A 62 5.77 3.93 -13.33
C PHE A 62 5.06 3.53 -14.64
N ASP A 63 4.25 4.44 -15.20
CA ASP A 63 3.52 4.19 -16.45
C ASP A 63 4.43 4.08 -17.67
N ASP A 64 5.68 4.55 -17.61
CA ASP A 64 6.68 4.40 -18.70
C ASP A 64 7.06 2.92 -18.94
N LEU A 65 6.75 2.04 -17.99
CA LEU A 65 6.98 0.59 -18.09
C LEU A 65 5.91 -0.12 -18.92
N VAL A 66 4.77 0.52 -19.15
CA VAL A 66 3.61 -0.08 -19.83
C VAL A 66 3.55 0.41 -21.28
N PRO A 67 3.18 -0.43 -22.26
CA PRO A 67 2.89 -1.87 -22.14
C PRO A 67 4.12 -2.77 -22.36
N LYS A 68 5.29 -2.19 -22.66
CA LYS A 68 6.45 -2.94 -23.15
C LYS A 68 7.05 -3.89 -22.10
N TYR A 69 7.19 -3.44 -20.86
CA TYR A 69 7.84 -4.20 -19.78
C TYR A 69 6.84 -4.79 -18.79
N LEU A 70 5.66 -4.18 -18.66
CA LEU A 70 4.55 -4.67 -17.85
C LEU A 70 3.22 -4.51 -18.61
N PRO A 71 2.27 -5.44 -18.45
CA PRO A 71 0.95 -5.30 -19.06
C PRO A 71 0.13 -4.14 -18.46
N ALA A 72 0.34 -3.87 -17.17
CA ALA A 72 -0.22 -2.74 -16.44
C ALA A 72 0.63 -2.50 -15.18
N VAL A 73 0.54 -1.31 -14.60
CA VAL A 73 1.19 -1.04 -13.30
C VAL A 73 0.49 -1.86 -12.21
N PRO A 74 1.22 -2.69 -11.43
CA PRO A 74 0.60 -3.59 -10.47
C PRO A 74 -0.08 -2.85 -9.31
N ALA A 75 -1.28 -3.29 -8.95
CA ALA A 75 -1.97 -2.86 -7.74
C ALA A 75 -1.23 -3.32 -6.47
N ASP A 76 -1.30 -2.53 -5.41
CA ASP A 76 -0.87 -2.94 -4.08
C ASP A 76 -1.95 -3.85 -3.45
N PRO A 77 -1.64 -5.09 -3.05
CA PRO A 77 -2.62 -5.97 -2.40
C PRO A 77 -3.11 -5.49 -1.03
N PHE A 78 -2.36 -4.64 -0.34
CA PHE A 78 -2.74 -4.13 0.99
C PHE A 78 -3.52 -2.83 0.95
N ALA A 79 -3.68 -2.25 -0.24
CA ALA A 79 -4.42 -1.02 -0.40
C ALA A 79 -5.91 -1.27 -0.63
N GLU A 80 -6.74 -0.85 0.33
CA GLU A 80 -8.20 -0.94 0.23
C GLU A 80 -8.78 -0.10 -0.92
N ASP A 81 -8.13 1.02 -1.25
CA ASP A 81 -8.53 1.92 -2.33
C ASP A 81 -8.07 1.45 -3.73
N GLY A 82 -7.37 0.31 -3.80
CA GLY A 82 -6.86 -0.25 -5.05
C GLY A 82 -5.70 0.53 -5.66
N ARG A 83 -5.02 1.39 -4.88
CA ARG A 83 -3.83 2.10 -5.39
C ARG A 83 -2.74 1.12 -5.84
N LYS A 84 -1.88 1.63 -6.72
CA LYS A 84 -0.74 0.91 -7.28
C LYS A 84 0.42 0.90 -6.28
N ILE A 85 1.34 -0.05 -6.47
CA ILE A 85 2.66 -0.02 -5.82
C ILE A 85 3.30 1.35 -6.09
N THR A 86 3.92 1.94 -5.07
CA THR A 86 4.54 3.26 -5.20
C THR A 86 5.98 3.14 -5.64
N TYR A 87 6.39 4.01 -6.56
CA TYR A 87 7.75 4.10 -7.08
C TYR A 87 8.36 5.46 -6.78
N LEU A 88 9.49 5.47 -6.08
CA LEU A 88 10.23 6.67 -5.68
C LEU A 88 11.64 6.67 -6.29
N PRO A 89 11.80 7.06 -7.58
CA PRO A 89 13.10 7.10 -8.24
C PRO A 89 14.08 8.13 -7.67
N LYS A 90 13.55 9.18 -7.02
CA LYS A 90 14.29 10.36 -6.55
C LYS A 90 14.48 10.41 -5.04
N ALA A 91 14.08 9.36 -4.32
CA ALA A 91 14.41 9.22 -2.91
C ALA A 91 15.93 9.08 -2.74
N GLU A 92 16.42 9.35 -1.52
CA GLU A 92 17.85 9.15 -1.18
C GLU A 92 18.33 7.75 -1.57
N HIS A 93 17.52 6.75 -1.22
CA HIS A 93 17.64 5.40 -1.74
C HIS A 93 16.45 5.11 -2.65
N PRO A 94 16.64 5.05 -3.99
CA PRO A 94 15.55 4.77 -4.91
C PRO A 94 14.89 3.43 -4.61
N LEU A 95 13.58 3.45 -4.39
CA LEU A 95 12.85 2.29 -3.89
C LEU A 95 11.46 2.13 -4.50
N LEU A 96 10.94 0.92 -4.36
CA LEU A 96 9.54 0.55 -4.53
C LEU A 96 8.97 0.17 -3.16
N TYR A 97 7.73 0.52 -2.89
CA TYR A 97 7.10 0.08 -1.64
C TYR A 97 5.61 -0.26 -1.79
N SER A 98 5.16 -1.09 -0.85
CA SER A 98 3.76 -1.46 -0.61
C SER A 98 3.41 -1.16 0.85
N LEU A 99 2.13 -0.89 1.12
CA LEU A 99 1.63 -0.48 2.44
C LEU A 99 1.80 -1.54 3.55
N ASN A 100 2.16 -2.78 3.20
CA ASN A 100 2.33 -3.86 4.14
C ASN A 100 1.06 -4.20 4.96
N VAL A 101 1.20 -5.08 5.96
CA VAL A 101 0.08 -5.65 6.73
C VAL A 101 -0.73 -4.64 7.54
N ASP A 102 -0.20 -3.45 7.81
CA ASP A 102 -0.93 -2.41 8.55
C ASP A 102 -1.82 -1.52 7.65
N GLY A 103 -1.63 -1.62 6.32
CA GLY A 103 -2.40 -0.89 5.32
C GLY A 103 -2.21 0.63 5.36
N LYS A 104 -1.19 1.13 6.07
CA LYS A 104 -0.93 2.56 6.22
C LYS A 104 0.23 2.95 5.32
N ASP A 105 0.08 4.09 4.64
CA ASP A 105 1.16 4.67 3.87
C ASP A 105 2.09 5.45 4.80
N ASP A 106 3.30 4.93 4.97
CA ASP A 106 4.37 5.56 5.74
C ASP A 106 5.40 6.24 4.82
N GLY A 107 5.08 6.40 3.53
CA GLY A 107 5.91 7.10 2.56
C GLY A 107 7.15 6.31 2.13
N GLY A 108 7.11 4.98 2.25
CA GLY A 108 8.26 4.11 2.09
C GLY A 108 9.12 4.01 3.35
N GLY A 109 8.57 4.32 4.53
CA GLY A 109 9.23 4.13 5.82
C GLY A 109 9.32 2.64 6.19
N TYR A 110 10.44 2.20 6.75
CA TYR A 110 10.68 0.79 7.07
C TYR A 110 11.41 0.66 8.41
N GLY A 111 11.17 -0.41 9.16
CA GLY A 111 11.99 -0.72 10.33
C GLY A 111 13.28 -1.46 9.98
N LEU A 112 14.26 -1.38 10.88
CA LEU A 112 15.47 -2.22 10.84
C LEU A 112 15.54 -3.05 12.12
N HIS A 113 15.93 -4.31 11.99
CA HIS A 113 16.36 -5.12 13.13
C HIS A 113 17.74 -4.65 13.62
N GLU A 114 18.13 -5.01 14.84
CA GLU A 114 19.48 -4.75 15.39
C GLU A 114 20.62 -5.25 14.49
N SER A 115 20.34 -6.27 13.66
CA SER A 115 21.26 -6.79 12.65
C SER A 115 21.46 -5.89 11.42
N GLY A 116 20.75 -4.76 11.32
CA GLY A 116 20.72 -3.88 10.14
C GLY A 116 19.88 -4.42 8.98
N SER A 117 19.18 -5.54 9.16
CA SER A 117 18.25 -6.07 8.15
C SER A 117 16.88 -5.41 8.25
N VAL A 118 16.24 -5.15 7.10
CA VAL A 118 14.88 -4.58 7.05
C VAL A 118 13.88 -5.48 7.75
N ASP A 119 13.20 -4.93 8.76
CA ASP A 119 12.07 -5.57 9.41
C ASP A 119 10.83 -5.42 8.52
N ARG A 120 10.49 -6.50 7.83
CA ARG A 120 9.33 -6.56 6.93
C ARG A 120 7.98 -6.45 7.66
N LYS A 121 7.96 -6.41 8.99
CA LYS A 121 6.73 -6.21 9.77
C LYS A 121 6.56 -4.76 10.23
N ALA A 122 7.57 -3.91 10.05
CA ALA A 122 7.58 -2.55 10.54
C ALA A 122 7.47 -1.56 9.37
N GLY A 123 6.40 -0.78 9.36
CA GLY A 123 6.08 0.18 8.30
C GLY A 123 5.80 -0.49 6.97
N ASP A 124 6.20 0.18 5.89
CA ASP A 124 6.01 -0.26 4.51
C ASP A 124 6.94 -1.40 4.11
N LEU A 125 6.45 -2.25 3.20
CA LEU A 125 7.24 -3.30 2.57
C LEU A 125 8.08 -2.70 1.44
N VAL A 126 9.37 -2.48 1.70
CA VAL A 126 10.28 -1.81 0.76
C VAL A 126 11.16 -2.76 -0.08
N PHE A 127 11.48 -2.31 -1.29
CA PHE A 127 12.46 -2.91 -2.19
C PHE A 127 13.38 -1.83 -2.76
N PHE A 128 14.66 -1.87 -2.40
CA PHE A 128 15.67 -0.94 -2.89
C PHE A 128 16.13 -1.32 -4.29
N LEU A 129 16.10 -0.36 -5.21
CA LEU A 129 16.39 -0.61 -6.63
C LEU A 129 17.88 -0.72 -6.94
N ASN A 130 18.72 -0.10 -6.13
CA ASN A 130 20.18 -0.16 -6.28
C ASN A 130 20.80 -1.42 -5.67
N GLY A 131 20.08 -2.11 -4.79
CA GLY A 131 20.68 -3.15 -3.93
C GLY A 131 21.40 -2.58 -2.70
N ASP A 132 21.61 -1.26 -2.64
CA ASP A 132 22.07 -0.53 -1.46
C ASP A 132 20.96 -0.63 -0.39
N ARG A 133 21.04 -1.64 0.48
CA ARG A 133 20.30 -1.60 1.74
C ARG A 133 21.04 -0.59 2.62
N PRO A 134 20.38 0.44 3.16
CA PRO A 134 21.04 1.36 4.07
C PRO A 134 21.60 0.56 5.25
N GLU A 135 22.92 0.64 5.44
CA GLU A 135 23.60 0.13 6.62
C GLU A 135 23.54 1.24 7.68
N GLY A 136 22.82 1.03 8.79
CA GLY A 136 22.71 2.05 9.85
C GLY A 136 21.39 2.02 10.62
N GLU A 137 21.14 3.06 11.42
CA GLU A 137 19.82 3.32 12.03
C GLU A 137 18.86 3.82 10.96
N CYS A 138 17.60 3.38 11.03
CA CYS A 138 16.56 3.93 10.17
C CYS A 138 16.40 5.43 10.47
N ASP A 139 16.49 6.26 9.44
CA ASP A 139 16.28 7.71 9.51
C ASP A 139 14.78 8.09 9.55
N TRP A 140 13.89 7.11 9.33
CA TRP A 140 12.45 7.27 9.47
C TRP A 140 12.06 7.53 10.93
N LYS A 141 11.34 8.62 11.14
CA LYS A 141 10.73 8.98 12.41
C LYS A 141 9.23 8.84 12.27
N GLU A 142 8.62 8.03 13.14
CA GLU A 142 7.18 7.81 13.17
C GLU A 142 6.43 9.16 13.20
N PRO A 143 5.59 9.47 12.20
CA PRO A 143 4.92 10.76 12.14
C PRO A 143 3.93 10.90 13.32
N ASP A 144 4.07 11.98 14.07
CA ASP A 144 3.26 12.30 15.26
C ASP A 144 1.75 12.17 14.94
N ALA A 145 1.10 11.18 15.55
CA ALA A 145 -0.29 10.79 15.26
C ALA A 145 -1.28 11.97 15.33
N ARG A 146 -0.94 13.04 16.10
CA ARG A 146 -1.75 14.26 16.23
C ARG A 146 -1.81 15.13 14.98
N LYS A 147 -0.88 14.97 14.03
CA LYS A 147 -0.87 15.73 12.77
C LYS A 147 -1.74 15.10 11.68
N ARG A 148 -2.17 13.83 11.83
CA ARG A 148 -3.03 13.12 10.85
C ARG A 148 -4.48 13.62 10.83
N GLU A 149 -4.99 14.19 11.91
CA GLU A 149 -6.40 14.68 11.97
C GLU A 149 -6.62 16.04 11.27
N GLN A 150 -5.56 16.75 10.88
CA GLN A 150 -5.65 18.14 10.38
C GLN A 150 -5.56 18.29 8.86
N GLN A 151 -5.39 17.21 8.09
CA GLN A 151 -5.48 17.29 6.63
C GLN A 151 -6.86 16.83 6.16
N PRO A 152 -7.75 17.76 5.75
CA PRO A 152 -9.01 17.36 5.15
C PRO A 152 -8.72 16.66 3.82
N VAL A 153 -9.21 15.44 3.68
CA VAL A 153 -9.27 14.71 2.40
C VAL A 153 -10.00 15.61 1.40
N LYS A 154 -9.25 16.18 0.46
CA LYS A 154 -9.79 17.03 -0.59
C LYS A 154 -10.59 16.15 -1.55
N ARG A 155 -11.90 16.01 -1.29
CA ARG A 155 -12.83 15.37 -2.22
C ARG A 155 -12.98 16.30 -3.43
N GLU A 156 -12.24 16.01 -4.50
CA GLU A 156 -12.50 16.64 -5.79
C GLU A 156 -13.83 16.10 -6.33
N ALA A 157 -14.80 16.99 -6.51
CA ALA A 157 -16.10 16.66 -7.08
C ALA A 157 -15.93 16.22 -8.54
N PRO A 158 -16.70 15.22 -9.03
CA PRO A 158 -16.62 14.82 -10.43
C PRO A 158 -17.04 16.00 -11.32
N SER A 159 -16.15 16.37 -12.24
CA SER A 159 -16.40 17.36 -13.27
C SER A 159 -17.47 16.83 -14.24
N SER A 160 -18.61 17.54 -14.27
CA SER A 160 -19.71 17.26 -15.19
C SER A 160 -19.29 17.56 -16.64
N PRO A 161 -19.46 16.64 -17.62
CA PRO A 161 -19.21 16.95 -19.02
C PRO A 161 -20.38 17.75 -19.61
N ARG A 162 -20.07 18.97 -20.06
CA ARG A 162 -20.96 19.82 -20.86
C ARG A 162 -20.82 19.43 -22.34
N GLY A 163 -21.94 19.16 -23.03
CA GLY A 163 -22.00 19.28 -24.50
C GLY A 163 -22.81 18.20 -25.24
N GLY A 164 -24.07 18.51 -25.56
CA GLY A 164 -24.84 17.86 -26.63
C GLY A 164 -25.57 18.94 -27.45
N PRO A 165 -25.62 18.86 -28.80
CA PRO A 165 -26.07 19.97 -29.64
C PRO A 165 -27.59 20.00 -29.89
N GLN A 166 -28.04 21.22 -30.18
CA GLN A 166 -29.32 21.77 -30.63
C GLN A 166 -30.34 20.85 -31.34
N SER A 167 -31.63 21.07 -31.03
CA SER A 167 -32.73 21.04 -32.01
C SER A 167 -33.81 22.05 -31.62
N GLU A 168 -33.86 23.19 -32.32
CA GLU A 168 -34.97 24.15 -32.29
C GLU A 168 -36.20 23.50 -32.94
N VAL A 169 -37.30 23.41 -32.19
CA VAL A 169 -38.62 23.06 -32.73
C VAL A 169 -39.34 24.36 -33.05
N ARG A 170 -39.45 24.66 -34.34
CA ARG A 170 -40.34 25.67 -34.91
C ARG A 170 -41.66 25.00 -35.23
N THR A 171 -42.75 25.37 -34.55
CA THR A 171 -44.11 25.15 -35.08
C THR A 171 -44.99 26.32 -34.66
N GLU A 172 -45.86 26.66 -35.61
CA GLU A 172 -46.79 27.78 -35.70
C GLU A 172 -47.86 27.82 -34.60
#